data_AF-A0AAW5UP63-F1
#
_entry.id   AF-A0AAW5UP63-F1
#
_cell.length_a   1.000
_cell.length_b   1.000
_cell.length_c   1.000
_cell.angle_alpha   90.00
_cell.angle_beta   90.00
_cell.angle_gamma   90.00
#
_symmetry.space_group_name_H-M   'P 1'
#
loop_
_entity.id
_entity.type
_entity.pdbx_description
1 polymer ?
#
loop_
_entity_poly.entity_id
_entity_poly.type
_entity_poly.pdbx_seq_one_letter_code
_entity_poly.pdbx_strand_id
1 'polypeptide(L)'
;MKEELLEAIYGTVERLEQKVDELSASPKNTEAESTPVSVSVDTSKLEKAILAMAVKEGEAIDKLVRLREAICIFTDLTKKEASKDEQRSKLLFDTINQVKQELNATSKIVQDKLHAMDNTPLKKVVTHRFEPTSKSVLLFISGLALSLVLSIWGNLTQWREHQDWEEADLKYRALKMVLPSDDPNIHYIEKHFSVCRDEKVIDDVRNRVATYEDSVYHHCKMVKMAIYKDSIANLLIKETNGIKRKLNAECSAVN
;
A
#
# COMPACT_ATOMS: atom_id res chain seq x y z
N MET A 1 0.45 4.34 -33.80
CA MET A 1 0.19 5.47 -32.88
C MET A 1 1.29 6.52 -32.81
N LYS A 2 2.53 6.25 -32.34
CA LYS A 2 3.57 7.32 -32.28
C LYS A 2 4.12 7.74 -33.66
N GLU A 3 4.27 6.77 -34.57
CA GLU A 3 4.76 6.99 -35.95
C GLU A 3 3.74 7.77 -36.78
N GLU A 4 2.46 7.37 -36.72
CA GLU A 4 1.35 8.04 -37.43
C GLU A 4 1.13 9.50 -36.99
N LEU A 5 1.39 9.80 -35.71
CA LEU A 5 1.31 11.16 -35.20
C LEU A 5 2.43 12.04 -35.76
N LEU A 6 3.64 11.48 -35.91
CA LEU A 6 4.80 12.21 -36.44
C LEU A 6 4.61 12.52 -37.93
N GLU A 7 4.08 11.56 -38.68
CA GLU A 7 3.76 11.69 -40.11
C GLU A 7 2.66 12.73 -40.36
N ALA A 8 1.62 12.74 -39.51
CA ALA A 8 0.57 13.75 -39.56
C ALA A 8 1.09 15.16 -39.27
N ILE A 9 1.99 15.32 -38.30
CA ILE A 9 2.60 16.61 -37.98
C ILE A 9 3.46 17.10 -39.14
N TYR A 10 4.32 16.25 -39.70
CA TYR A 10 5.21 16.63 -40.80
C TYR A 10 4.43 17.04 -42.07
N GLY A 11 3.39 16.28 -42.43
CA GLY A 11 2.53 16.60 -43.58
C GLY A 11 1.63 17.83 -43.40
N THR A 12 1.49 18.37 -42.19
CA THR A 12 0.84 19.67 -41.96
C THR A 12 1.82 20.85 -42.05
N VAL A 13 3.07 20.65 -41.63
CA VAL A 13 4.13 21.66 -41.76
C VAL A 13 4.47 21.90 -43.22
N GLU A 14 4.59 20.84 -44.02
CA GLU A 14 4.90 20.95 -45.46
C GLU A 14 3.79 21.68 -46.25
N ARG A 15 2.52 21.46 -45.91
CA ARG A 15 1.39 22.20 -46.50
C ARG A 15 1.32 23.68 -46.09
N LEU A 16 1.82 24.00 -44.90
CA LEU A 16 1.92 25.38 -44.43
C LEU A 16 3.04 26.12 -45.15
N GLU A 17 4.19 25.46 -45.33
CA GLU A 17 5.34 26.01 -46.07
C GLU A 17 4.96 26.29 -47.54
N GLN A 18 4.31 25.34 -48.20
CA GLN A 18 3.83 25.51 -49.58
C GLN A 18 2.82 26.67 -49.74
N LYS A 19 1.93 26.88 -48.75
CA LYS A 19 0.99 28.01 -48.77
C LYS A 19 1.65 29.35 -48.49
N VAL A 20 2.72 29.38 -47.70
CA VAL A 20 3.50 30.61 -47.47
C VAL A 20 4.24 31.01 -48.75
N ASP A 21 4.77 30.03 -49.49
CA ASP A 21 5.42 30.29 -50.78
C ASP A 21 4.43 30.72 -51.87
N GLU A 22 3.23 30.12 -51.93
CA GLU A 22 2.16 30.55 -52.83
C GLU A 22 1.63 31.96 -52.49
N LEU A 23 1.53 32.32 -51.21
CA LEU A 23 1.13 33.67 -50.79
C LEU A 23 2.24 34.70 -50.97
N SER A 24 3.50 34.27 -50.99
CA SER A 24 4.66 35.10 -51.34
C SER A 24 4.71 35.40 -52.85
N ALA A 25 4.07 34.56 -53.68
CA ALA A 25 4.01 34.70 -55.12
C ALA A 25 2.63 35.18 -55.64
N SER A 26 2.50 36.51 -55.84
CA SER A 26 1.57 37.21 -56.77
C SER A 26 0.19 37.68 -56.19
N PRO A 27 -0.45 38.78 -56.69
CA PRO A 27 -0.66 39.11 -58.11
C PRO A 27 -0.29 40.54 -58.56
N LYS A 28 0.24 40.61 -59.79
CA LYS A 28 0.39 41.81 -60.62
C LYS A 28 -0.95 42.08 -61.32
N ASN A 29 -1.67 43.12 -60.93
CA ASN A 29 -2.91 43.55 -61.58
C ASN A 29 -2.63 44.52 -62.74
N THR A 30 -3.37 44.28 -63.83
CA THR A 30 -3.40 44.99 -65.11
C THR A 30 -4.08 46.36 -65.01
N GLU A 31 -3.38 47.39 -65.51
CA GLU A 31 -3.82 48.59 -66.25
C GLU A 31 -5.12 49.33 -65.85
N ALA A 32 -4.99 50.57 -65.36
CA ALA A 32 -5.91 51.68 -65.64
C ALA A 32 -5.26 53.04 -65.32
N GLU A 33 -5.16 53.88 -66.34
CA GLU A 33 -4.73 55.28 -66.33
C GLU A 33 -5.80 56.17 -65.64
N SER A 34 -5.41 57.05 -64.70
CA SER A 34 -5.99 58.41 -64.55
C SER A 34 -5.35 59.24 -63.41
N THR A 35 -5.22 60.52 -63.75
CA THR A 35 -4.61 61.73 -63.15
C THR A 35 -5.04 62.08 -61.70
N PRO A 36 -4.25 62.88 -60.92
CA PRO A 36 -4.37 62.97 -59.46
C PRO A 36 -5.18 64.17 -58.95
N VAL A 37 -5.87 64.05 -57.80
CA VAL A 37 -6.22 65.19 -56.90
C VAL A 37 -6.28 64.72 -55.43
N SER A 38 -5.71 65.56 -54.55
CA SER A 38 -5.52 65.46 -53.09
C SER A 38 -6.74 65.85 -52.22
N VAL A 39 -6.94 65.24 -51.03
CA VAL A 39 -7.67 65.84 -49.89
C VAL A 39 -7.08 65.37 -48.54
N SER A 40 -6.89 66.31 -47.61
CA SER A 40 -6.20 66.22 -46.31
C SER A 40 -6.97 65.50 -45.19
N VAL A 41 -6.28 64.69 -44.38
CA VAL A 41 -6.79 64.11 -43.12
C VAL A 41 -6.08 64.74 -41.91
N ASP A 42 -6.84 65.13 -40.90
CA ASP A 42 -6.42 65.73 -39.62
C ASP A 42 -5.27 64.95 -38.96
N THR A 43 -4.07 65.51 -39.05
CA THR A 43 -2.80 64.87 -38.67
C THR A 43 -2.64 64.67 -37.15
N SER A 44 -3.27 65.50 -36.32
CA SER A 44 -3.02 65.53 -34.87
C SER A 44 -3.63 64.36 -34.06
N LYS A 45 -4.82 63.86 -34.43
CA LYS A 45 -5.41 62.65 -33.80
C LYS A 45 -4.68 61.38 -34.23
N LEU A 46 -4.23 61.37 -35.48
CA LEU A 46 -3.45 60.28 -36.05
C LEU A 46 -2.09 60.17 -35.34
N GLU A 47 -1.38 61.28 -35.11
CA GLU A 47 -0.09 61.30 -34.41
C GLU A 47 -0.16 60.73 -32.97
N LYS A 48 -1.19 61.08 -32.19
CA LYS A 48 -1.38 60.52 -30.84
C LYS A 48 -1.70 59.02 -30.86
N ALA A 49 -2.52 58.57 -31.82
CA ALA A 49 -2.82 57.16 -31.99
C ALA A 49 -1.58 56.37 -32.44
N ILE A 50 -0.77 56.92 -33.35
CA ILE A 50 0.50 56.35 -33.81
C ILE A 50 1.47 56.19 -32.64
N LEU A 51 1.64 57.21 -31.79
CA LEU A 51 2.53 57.13 -30.62
C LEU A 51 2.08 56.05 -29.62
N ALA A 52 0.79 55.98 -29.31
CA ALA A 52 0.26 54.95 -28.41
C ALA A 52 0.37 53.53 -28.99
N MET A 53 0.26 53.40 -30.32
CA MET A 53 0.42 52.13 -31.03
C MET A 53 1.88 51.69 -31.08
N ALA A 54 2.82 52.61 -31.33
CA ALA A 54 4.25 52.34 -31.33
C ALA A 54 4.76 51.91 -29.94
N VAL A 55 4.22 52.48 -28.85
CA VAL A 55 4.56 52.03 -27.48
C VAL A 55 4.07 50.60 -27.21
N LYS A 56 2.85 50.25 -27.63
CA LYS A 56 2.31 48.89 -27.50
C LYS A 56 3.05 47.88 -28.39
N GLU A 57 3.47 48.30 -29.58
CA GLU A 57 4.27 47.49 -30.50
C GLU A 57 5.66 47.22 -29.90
N GLY A 58 6.31 48.23 -29.30
CA GLY A 58 7.56 48.06 -28.57
C GLY A 58 7.45 47.07 -27.38
N GLU A 59 6.36 47.12 -26.62
CA GLU A 59 6.11 46.16 -25.53
C GLU A 59 5.85 44.73 -26.05
N ALA A 60 5.17 44.59 -27.19
CA ALA A 60 4.96 43.31 -27.83
C ALA A 60 6.26 42.71 -28.39
N ILE A 61 7.13 43.54 -28.99
CA ILE A 61 8.44 43.14 -29.48
C ILE A 61 9.33 42.69 -28.30
N ASP A 62 9.34 43.42 -27.19
CA ASP A 62 10.09 43.04 -25.99
C ASP A 62 9.63 41.68 -25.41
N LYS A 63 8.32 41.42 -25.35
CA LYS A 63 7.77 40.11 -24.94
C LYS A 63 8.15 38.99 -25.92
N LEU A 64 8.17 39.27 -27.22
CA LEU A 64 8.61 38.33 -28.26
C LEU A 64 10.10 37.98 -28.13
N VAL A 65 10.94 38.96 -27.80
CA VAL A 65 12.38 38.75 -27.56
C VAL A 65 12.58 37.86 -26.33
N ARG A 66 11.89 38.14 -25.21
CA ARG A 66 11.95 37.29 -24.00
C ARG A 66 11.44 35.87 -24.24
N LEU A 67 10.38 35.71 -25.03
CA LEU A 67 9.86 34.40 -25.40
C LEU A 67 10.88 33.62 -26.25
N ARG A 68 11.54 34.28 -27.21
CA ARG A 68 12.60 33.67 -28.02
C ARG A 68 13.77 33.21 -27.17
N GLU A 69 14.19 34.01 -26.17
CA GLU A 69 15.26 33.64 -25.25
C GLU A 69 14.88 32.45 -24.38
N ALA A 70 13.65 32.42 -23.85
CA ALA A 70 13.13 31.29 -23.08
C ALA A 70 13.04 30.00 -23.92
N ILE A 71 12.60 30.09 -25.18
CA ILE A 71 12.57 28.95 -26.12
C ILE A 71 13.98 28.45 -26.42
N CYS A 72 14.95 29.35 -26.55
CA CYS A 72 16.36 28.99 -26.78
C CYS A 72 16.92 28.20 -25.58
N ILE A 73 16.72 28.69 -24.36
CA ILE A 73 17.14 28.02 -23.12
C ILE A 73 16.46 26.64 -22.99
N PHE A 74 15.15 26.57 -23.25
CA PHE A 74 14.41 25.30 -23.21
C PHE A 74 14.93 24.28 -24.23
N THR A 75 15.28 24.75 -25.43
CA THR A 75 15.86 23.90 -26.49
C THR A 75 17.23 23.37 -26.08
N ASP A 76 18.09 24.20 -25.50
CA ASP A 76 19.41 23.79 -25.02
C ASP A 76 19.33 22.82 -23.84
N LEU A 77 18.40 23.04 -22.91
CA LEU A 77 18.14 22.11 -21.81
C LEU A 77 17.65 20.75 -22.31
N THR A 78 16.74 20.74 -23.30
CA THR A 78 16.23 19.50 -23.91
C THR A 78 17.34 18.72 -24.61
N LYS A 79 18.23 19.40 -25.35
CA LYS A 79 19.41 18.78 -25.99
C LYS A 79 20.39 18.19 -24.96
N LYS A 80 20.59 18.88 -23.84
CA LYS A 80 21.46 18.40 -22.75
C LYS A 80 20.87 17.18 -22.05
N GLU A 81 19.56 17.13 -21.86
CA GLU A 81 18.89 15.99 -21.26
C GLU A 81 18.93 14.76 -22.18
N ALA A 82 18.63 14.95 -23.47
CA ALA A 82 18.70 13.88 -24.47
C ALA A 82 20.11 13.26 -24.58
N SER A 83 21.16 14.09 -24.63
CA SER A 83 22.55 13.59 -24.69
C SER A 83 22.99 12.88 -23.41
N LYS A 84 22.54 13.33 -22.24
CA LYS A 84 22.79 12.68 -20.95
C LYS A 84 22.11 11.32 -20.86
N ASP A 85 20.87 11.20 -21.34
CA ASP A 85 20.15 9.93 -21.34
C ASP A 85 20.70 8.95 -22.38
N GLU A 86 21.17 9.43 -23.54
CA GLU A 86 21.91 8.60 -24.49
C GLU A 86 23.21 8.05 -23.88
N GLN A 87 23.96 8.89 -23.15
CA GLN A 87 25.19 8.47 -22.46
C GLN A 87 24.91 7.44 -21.37
N ARG A 88 23.83 7.63 -20.60
CA ARG A 88 23.37 6.64 -19.60
C ARG A 88 22.96 5.32 -20.27
N SER A 89 22.26 5.38 -21.40
CA SER A 89 21.87 4.19 -22.14
C SER A 89 23.08 3.41 -22.64
N LYS A 90 24.13 4.08 -23.13
CA LYS A 90 25.39 3.44 -23.53
C LYS A 90 26.07 2.75 -22.35
N LEU A 91 26.19 3.43 -21.21
CA LEU A 91 26.80 2.88 -20.00
C LEU A 91 26.02 1.65 -19.48
N LEU A 92 24.69 1.72 -19.47
CA LEU A 92 23.84 0.60 -19.08
C LEU A 92 24.00 -0.58 -20.05
N PHE A 93 24.06 -0.32 -21.35
CA PHE A 93 24.27 -1.37 -22.35
C PHE A 93 25.63 -2.07 -22.19
N ASP A 94 26.69 -1.31 -21.95
CA ASP A 94 28.03 -1.86 -21.69
C ASP A 94 28.05 -2.71 -20.41
N THR A 95 27.38 -2.24 -19.35
CA THR A 95 27.24 -2.98 -18.08
C THR A 95 26.48 -4.29 -18.28
N ILE A 96 25.38 -4.27 -19.05
CA ILE A 96 24.60 -5.47 -19.35
C ILE A 96 25.44 -6.47 -20.15
N ASN A 97 26.22 -6.01 -21.13
CA ASN A 97 27.11 -6.87 -21.90
C ASN A 97 28.20 -7.50 -21.03
N GLN A 98 28.78 -6.73 -20.10
CA GLN A 98 29.74 -7.24 -19.12
C GLN A 98 29.11 -8.33 -18.23
N VAL A 99 27.94 -8.05 -17.64
CA VAL A 99 27.24 -9.03 -16.78
C VAL A 99 26.87 -10.29 -17.58
N LYS A 100 26.43 -10.15 -18.82
CA LYS A 100 26.14 -11.29 -19.71
C LYS A 100 27.40 -12.13 -19.97
N GLN A 101 28.54 -11.48 -20.17
CA GLN A 101 29.81 -12.17 -20.36
C GLN A 101 30.27 -12.90 -19.09
N GLU A 102 30.15 -12.26 -17.92
CA GLU A 102 30.45 -12.86 -16.62
C GLU A 102 29.56 -14.08 -16.35
N LEU A 103 28.25 -13.97 -16.61
CA LEU A 103 27.30 -15.08 -16.49
C LEU A 103 27.64 -16.23 -17.43
N ASN A 104 28.02 -15.95 -18.68
CA ASN A 104 28.46 -16.99 -19.62
C ASN A 104 29.74 -17.68 -19.14
N ALA A 105 30.69 -16.94 -18.58
CA ALA A 105 31.91 -17.51 -18.02
C ALA A 105 31.62 -18.38 -16.78
N THR A 106 30.78 -17.90 -15.85
CA THR A 106 30.34 -18.69 -14.68
C THR A 106 29.56 -19.94 -15.11
N SER A 107 28.66 -19.80 -16.08
CA SER A 107 27.90 -20.94 -16.63
C SER A 107 28.83 -21.99 -17.22
N LYS A 108 29.86 -21.58 -17.96
CA LYS A 108 30.86 -22.50 -18.51
C LYS A 108 31.67 -23.18 -17.40
N ILE A 109 32.07 -22.46 -16.36
CA ILE A 109 32.78 -23.05 -15.20
C ILE A 109 31.89 -24.08 -14.47
N VAL A 110 30.61 -23.79 -14.29
CA VAL A 110 29.65 -24.71 -13.66
C VAL A 110 29.44 -25.94 -14.55
N GLN A 111 29.30 -25.75 -15.85
CA GLN A 111 29.16 -26.84 -16.81
C GLN A 111 30.42 -27.70 -16.88
N ASP A 112 31.61 -27.10 -16.92
CA ASP A 112 32.90 -27.79 -16.90
C ASP A 112 33.08 -28.56 -15.58
N LYS A 113 32.65 -27.99 -14.43
CA LYS A 113 32.63 -28.71 -13.15
C LYS A 113 31.64 -29.87 -13.14
N LEU A 114 30.48 -29.71 -13.75
CA LEU A 114 29.49 -30.77 -13.87
C LEU A 114 30.04 -31.92 -14.74
N HIS A 115 30.63 -31.59 -15.89
CA HIS A 115 31.30 -32.58 -16.74
C HIS A 115 32.53 -33.18 -16.06
N ALA A 116 33.28 -32.43 -15.26
CA ALA A 116 34.40 -32.98 -14.48
C ALA A 116 33.90 -33.93 -13.38
N MET A 117 32.79 -33.62 -12.70
CA MET A 117 32.16 -34.50 -11.72
C MET A 117 31.60 -35.78 -12.36
N ASP A 118 31.01 -35.65 -13.55
CA ASP A 118 30.49 -36.77 -14.35
C ASP A 118 31.61 -37.69 -14.86
N ASN A 119 32.76 -37.10 -15.25
CA ASN A 119 33.95 -37.83 -15.72
C ASN A 119 34.94 -38.21 -14.61
N THR A 120 34.71 -37.80 -13.36
CA THR A 120 35.55 -38.27 -12.25
C THR A 120 35.24 -39.76 -12.07
N PRO A 121 36.22 -40.68 -12.25
CA PRO A 121 35.96 -42.10 -12.13
C PRO A 121 35.44 -42.34 -10.72
N LEU A 122 34.15 -42.70 -10.67
CA LEU A 122 33.38 -42.84 -9.46
C LEU A 122 34.15 -43.77 -8.53
N LYS A 123 34.77 -43.16 -7.51
CA LYS A 123 35.72 -43.77 -6.59
C LYS A 123 35.00 -44.92 -5.89
N LYS A 124 35.07 -46.11 -6.50
CA LYS A 124 34.30 -47.31 -6.16
C LYS A 124 32.83 -46.97 -5.92
N VAL A 125 32.01 -47.01 -6.98
CA VAL A 125 30.56 -47.13 -6.82
C VAL A 125 30.35 -48.42 -6.00
N VAL A 126 30.20 -48.31 -4.69
CA VAL A 126 29.44 -49.29 -3.95
C VAL A 126 28.02 -48.97 -4.36
N THR A 127 27.62 -49.58 -5.47
CA THR A 127 26.27 -49.48 -6.00
C THR A 127 25.39 -50.12 -4.95
N HIS A 128 24.89 -49.32 -3.99
CA HIS A 128 23.74 -49.71 -3.22
C HIS A 128 22.58 -49.67 -4.21
N ARG A 129 22.48 -50.73 -5.00
CA ARG A 129 21.28 -51.10 -5.72
C ARG A 129 20.22 -51.20 -4.65
N PHE A 130 19.44 -50.14 -4.46
CA PHE A 130 18.25 -50.20 -3.63
C PHE A 130 17.28 -51.08 -4.42
N GLU A 131 17.37 -52.38 -4.19
CA GLU A 131 16.28 -53.28 -4.56
C GLU A 131 15.01 -52.72 -3.88
N PRO A 132 13.95 -52.41 -4.63
CA PRO A 132 12.67 -52.00 -4.05
C PRO A 132 12.06 -53.08 -3.13
N THR A 133 12.64 -54.30 -3.13
CA THR A 133 12.37 -55.44 -2.24
C THR A 133 13.39 -55.62 -1.12
N SER A 134 14.29 -54.66 -0.88
CA SER A 134 15.19 -54.68 0.27
C SER A 134 14.39 -54.59 1.57
N LYS A 135 14.66 -55.51 2.51
CA LYS A 135 14.02 -55.53 3.84
C LYS A 135 14.09 -54.17 4.54
N SER A 136 15.18 -53.43 4.37
CA SER A 136 15.37 -52.11 4.99
C SER A 136 14.46 -51.04 4.40
N VAL A 137 14.20 -51.06 3.09
CA VAL A 137 13.29 -50.12 2.42
C VAL A 137 11.84 -50.40 2.81
N LEU A 138 11.46 -51.69 2.88
CA LEU A 138 10.14 -52.08 3.38
C LEU A 138 9.94 -51.69 4.85
N LEU A 139 10.95 -51.88 5.70
CA LEU A 139 10.92 -51.41 7.09
C LEU A 139 10.78 -49.89 7.17
N PHE A 140 11.49 -49.14 6.33
CA PHE A 140 11.37 -47.68 6.27
C PHE A 140 9.98 -47.22 5.82
N ILE A 141 9.42 -47.83 4.78
CA ILE A 141 8.04 -47.55 4.33
C ILE A 141 7.03 -47.90 5.43
N SER A 142 7.21 -49.03 6.12
CA SER A 142 6.34 -49.43 7.24
C SER A 142 6.46 -48.45 8.42
N GLY A 143 7.66 -47.97 8.71
CA GLY A 143 7.92 -46.99 9.76
C GLY A 143 7.32 -45.62 9.42
N LEU A 144 7.40 -45.20 8.16
CA LEU A 144 6.74 -43.98 7.67
C LEU A 144 5.22 -44.09 7.78
N ALA A 145 4.63 -45.20 7.34
CA ALA A 145 3.19 -45.43 7.45
C ALA A 145 2.73 -45.46 8.92
N LEU A 146 3.47 -46.15 9.79
CA LEU A 146 3.17 -46.21 11.22
C LEU A 146 3.32 -44.84 11.89
N SER A 147 4.36 -44.07 11.54
CA SER A 147 4.54 -42.70 12.01
C SER A 147 3.39 -41.79 11.58
N LEU A 148 2.90 -41.94 10.35
CA LEU A 148 1.76 -41.18 9.85
C LEU A 148 0.48 -41.52 10.61
N VAL A 149 0.22 -42.80 10.86
CA VAL A 149 -0.93 -43.26 11.65
C VAL A 149 -0.85 -42.74 13.08
N LEU A 150 0.31 -42.83 13.73
CA LEU A 150 0.53 -42.30 15.08
C LEU A 150 0.36 -40.77 15.13
N SER A 151 0.79 -40.06 14.08
CA SER A 151 0.62 -38.61 13.96
C SER A 151 -0.86 -38.22 13.86
N ILE A 152 -1.63 -38.92 13.00
CA ILE A 152 -3.07 -38.70 12.86
C ILE A 152 -3.80 -39.08 14.15
N TRP A 153 -3.46 -40.22 14.74
CA TRP A 153 -4.06 -40.68 15.99
C TRP A 153 -3.77 -39.70 17.14
N GLY A 154 -2.53 -39.28 17.31
CA GLY A 154 -2.12 -38.32 18.33
C GLY A 154 -2.84 -36.97 18.19
N ASN A 155 -2.96 -36.47 16.97
CA ASN A 155 -3.71 -35.25 16.69
C ASN A 155 -5.21 -35.43 16.99
N LEU A 156 -5.80 -36.57 16.58
CA LEU A 156 -7.20 -36.88 16.85
C LEU A 156 -7.51 -37.05 18.34
N THR A 157 -6.64 -37.72 19.10
CA THR A 157 -6.78 -37.86 20.56
C THR A 157 -6.64 -36.51 21.25
N GLN A 158 -5.69 -35.67 20.82
CA GLN A 158 -5.52 -34.33 21.36
C GLN A 158 -6.75 -33.44 21.07
N TRP A 159 -7.30 -33.53 19.85
CA TRP A 159 -8.53 -32.82 19.49
C TRP A 159 -9.71 -33.27 20.35
N ARG A 160 -9.86 -34.59 20.57
CA ARG A 160 -10.91 -35.14 21.44
C ARG A 160 -10.78 -34.64 22.87
N GLU A 161 -9.58 -34.71 23.46
CA GLU A 161 -9.34 -34.20 24.80
C GLU A 161 -9.65 -32.70 24.89
N HIS A 162 -9.27 -31.91 23.88
CA HIS A 162 -9.56 -30.48 23.87
C HIS A 162 -11.07 -30.19 23.87
N GLN A 163 -11.86 -30.96 23.12
CA GLN A 163 -13.32 -30.85 23.14
C GLN A 163 -13.89 -31.22 24.52
N ASP A 164 -13.38 -32.28 25.15
CA ASP A 164 -13.83 -32.71 26.49
C ASP A 164 -13.51 -31.66 27.57
N TRP A 165 -12.35 -30.99 27.48
CA TRP A 165 -11.97 -29.88 28.37
C TRP A 165 -12.90 -28.68 28.19
N GLU A 166 -13.21 -28.30 26.95
CA GLU A 166 -14.10 -27.18 26.67
C GLU A 166 -15.53 -27.45 27.18
N GLU A 167 -16.03 -28.68 27.03
CA GLU A 167 -17.33 -29.08 27.56
C GLU A 167 -17.38 -29.08 29.09
N ALA A 168 -16.34 -29.58 29.76
CA ALA A 168 -16.27 -29.57 31.22
C ALA A 168 -16.15 -28.15 31.79
N ASP A 169 -15.37 -27.29 31.12
CA ASP A 169 -15.25 -25.88 31.48
C ASP A 169 -16.57 -25.13 31.28
N LEU A 170 -17.26 -25.34 30.16
CA LEU A 170 -18.57 -24.75 29.91
C LEU A 170 -19.61 -25.22 30.93
N LYS A 171 -19.62 -26.52 31.29
CA LYS A 171 -20.47 -27.06 32.36
C LYS A 171 -20.20 -26.34 33.68
N TYR A 172 -18.94 -26.17 34.06
CA TYR A 172 -18.56 -25.49 35.30
C TYR A 172 -19.01 -24.02 35.30
N ARG A 173 -18.78 -23.29 34.21
CA ARG A 173 -19.21 -21.88 34.06
C ARG A 173 -20.73 -21.74 34.06
N ALA A 174 -21.45 -22.64 33.39
CA ALA A 174 -22.91 -22.65 33.38
C ALA A 174 -23.49 -22.91 34.77
N LEU A 175 -22.92 -23.87 35.52
CA LEU A 175 -23.30 -24.11 36.92
C LEU A 175 -23.04 -22.89 37.80
N LYS A 176 -21.93 -22.18 37.59
CA LYS A 176 -21.62 -20.94 38.31
C LYS A 176 -22.60 -19.79 38.00
N MET A 177 -23.28 -19.82 36.85
CA MET A 177 -24.34 -18.87 36.50
C MET A 177 -25.68 -19.24 37.17
N VAL A 178 -25.97 -20.53 37.33
CA VAL A 178 -27.20 -21.03 37.97
C VAL A 178 -26.97 -21.13 39.48
N LEU A 179 -27.08 -20.00 40.16
CA LEU A 179 -26.59 -19.78 41.53
C LEU A 179 -27.18 -20.65 42.67
N PRO A 180 -28.24 -21.49 42.52
CA PRO A 180 -28.59 -22.51 43.53
C PRO A 180 -28.53 -23.96 43.01
N SER A 181 -27.88 -24.84 43.78
CA SER A 181 -27.72 -26.28 43.50
C SER A 181 -29.02 -27.09 43.37
N ASP A 182 -30.14 -26.57 43.87
CA ASP A 182 -31.48 -27.22 43.81
C ASP A 182 -32.38 -26.65 42.68
N ASP A 183 -31.82 -25.86 41.77
CA ASP A 183 -32.57 -25.26 40.66
C ASP A 183 -32.85 -26.30 39.54
N PRO A 184 -34.10 -26.42 39.06
CA PRO A 184 -34.45 -27.28 37.91
C PRO A 184 -33.57 -27.08 36.67
N ASN A 185 -32.96 -25.90 36.52
CA ASN A 185 -32.03 -25.57 35.44
C ASN A 185 -30.74 -26.42 35.48
N ILE A 186 -30.30 -26.89 36.65
CA ILE A 186 -29.10 -27.76 36.77
C ILE A 186 -29.41 -29.15 36.20
N HIS A 187 -30.56 -29.72 36.57
CA HIS A 187 -31.01 -30.99 36.02
C HIS A 187 -31.21 -30.91 34.50
N TYR A 188 -31.69 -29.78 33.98
CA TYR A 188 -31.81 -29.51 32.55
C TYR A 188 -30.45 -29.52 31.84
N ILE A 189 -29.45 -28.80 32.37
CA ILE A 189 -28.09 -28.77 31.80
C ILE A 189 -27.45 -30.16 31.85
N GLU A 190 -27.52 -30.86 33.00
CA GLU A 190 -26.95 -32.20 33.13
C GLU A 190 -27.54 -33.19 32.12
N LYS A 191 -28.87 -33.19 31.96
CA LYS A 191 -29.58 -34.08 31.02
C LYS A 191 -29.17 -33.82 29.56
N HIS A 192 -29.06 -32.56 29.15
CA HIS A 192 -28.75 -32.19 27.76
C HIS A 192 -27.27 -32.24 27.42
N PHE A 193 -26.37 -32.23 28.41
CA PHE A 193 -24.93 -32.38 28.18
C PHE A 193 -24.40 -33.81 28.35
N SER A 194 -25.16 -34.74 28.95
CA SER A 194 -24.70 -36.12 29.19
C SER A 194 -25.56 -37.17 28.50
N VAL A 195 -26.88 -37.14 28.68
CA VAL A 195 -27.80 -38.21 28.26
C VAL A 195 -28.43 -37.93 26.89
N CYS A 196 -28.85 -36.69 26.61
CA CYS A 196 -29.47 -36.28 25.36
C CYS A 196 -28.75 -35.07 24.77
N ARG A 197 -27.57 -35.30 24.19
CA ARG A 197 -26.74 -34.27 23.58
C ARG A 197 -27.51 -33.50 22.51
N ASP A 198 -27.77 -32.22 22.77
CA ASP A 198 -28.36 -31.29 21.81
C ASP A 198 -27.44 -30.08 21.64
N GLU A 199 -26.79 -30.01 20.49
CA GLU A 199 -25.83 -28.95 20.15
C GLU A 199 -26.46 -27.56 20.21
N LYS A 200 -27.76 -27.42 19.91
CA LYS A 200 -28.46 -26.13 19.98
C LYS A 200 -28.63 -25.65 21.41
N VAL A 201 -28.88 -26.58 22.34
CA VAL A 201 -28.99 -26.28 23.77
C VAL A 201 -27.63 -25.92 24.35
N ILE A 202 -26.58 -26.60 23.92
CA ILE A 202 -25.19 -26.29 24.32
C ILE A 202 -24.80 -24.88 23.86
N ASP A 203 -25.14 -24.51 22.62
CA ASP A 203 -24.85 -23.18 22.09
C ASP A 203 -25.65 -22.06 22.79
N ASP A 204 -26.94 -22.30 23.08
CA ASP A 204 -27.75 -21.38 23.88
C ASP A 204 -27.15 -21.16 25.28
N VAL A 205 -26.72 -22.24 25.94
CA VAL A 205 -26.05 -22.17 27.25
C VAL A 205 -24.74 -21.39 27.14
N ARG A 206 -23.94 -21.61 26.09
CA ARG A 206 -22.69 -20.85 25.84
C ARG A 206 -22.98 -19.35 25.71
N ASN A 207 -24.00 -18.98 24.93
CA ASN A 207 -24.39 -17.58 24.75
C ASN A 207 -24.89 -16.94 26.05
N ARG A 208 -25.68 -17.68 26.84
CA ARG A 208 -26.19 -17.22 28.14
C ARG A 208 -25.07 -17.01 29.15
N VAL A 209 -24.11 -17.95 29.22
CA VAL A 209 -22.92 -17.82 30.07
C VAL A 209 -22.11 -16.60 29.66
N ALA A 210 -21.84 -16.41 28.37
CA ALA A 210 -21.10 -15.26 27.87
C ALA A 210 -21.78 -13.93 28.24
N THR A 211 -23.10 -13.85 28.06
CA THR A 211 -23.89 -12.66 28.42
C THR A 211 -23.85 -12.37 29.92
N TYR A 212 -23.94 -13.42 30.75
CA TYR A 212 -23.85 -13.28 32.20
C TYR A 212 -22.46 -12.83 32.65
N GLU A 213 -21.40 -13.46 32.14
CA GLU A 213 -20.02 -13.10 32.47
C GLU A 213 -19.69 -11.66 32.05
N ASP A 214 -20.16 -11.23 30.88
CA ASP A 214 -20.02 -9.84 30.42
C ASP A 214 -20.76 -8.87 31.35
N SER A 215 -21.99 -9.21 31.75
CA SER A 215 -22.77 -8.41 32.72
C SER A 215 -22.06 -8.30 34.07
N VAL A 216 -21.55 -9.40 34.61
CA VAL A 216 -20.80 -9.45 35.88
C VAL A 216 -19.51 -8.63 35.78
N TYR A 217 -18.79 -8.75 34.66
CA TYR A 217 -17.59 -7.97 34.40
C TYR A 217 -17.89 -6.47 34.37
N HIS A 218 -18.93 -6.07 33.64
CA HIS A 218 -19.39 -4.68 33.58
C HIS A 218 -19.82 -4.17 34.96
N HIS A 219 -20.58 -4.94 35.71
CA HIS A 219 -20.99 -4.58 37.06
C HIS A 219 -19.77 -4.37 37.97
N CYS A 220 -18.83 -5.32 37.99
CA CYS A 220 -17.61 -5.23 38.79
C CYS A 220 -16.75 -4.01 38.38
N LYS A 221 -16.66 -3.72 37.08
CA LYS A 221 -15.98 -2.53 36.55
C LYS A 221 -16.66 -1.24 37.05
N MET A 222 -17.99 -1.18 37.02
CA MET A 222 -18.74 -0.04 37.51
C MET A 222 -18.57 0.18 39.01
N VAL A 223 -18.61 -0.90 39.81
CA VAL A 223 -18.37 -0.84 41.25
C VAL A 223 -16.96 -0.34 41.57
N LYS A 224 -15.93 -0.88 40.90
CA LYS A 224 -14.54 -0.42 41.08
C LYS A 224 -14.38 1.06 40.72
N MET A 225 -14.99 1.49 39.61
CA MET A 225 -14.96 2.90 39.19
C MET A 225 -15.70 3.81 40.18
N ALA A 226 -16.82 3.35 40.74
CA ALA A 226 -17.56 4.09 41.76
C ALA A 226 -16.73 4.28 43.03
N ILE A 227 -16.09 3.22 43.53
CA ILE A 227 -15.18 3.29 44.70
C ILE A 227 -14.00 4.23 44.43
N TYR A 228 -13.43 4.18 43.23
CA TYR A 228 -12.34 5.08 42.85
C TYR A 228 -12.78 6.56 42.79
N LYS A 229 -13.94 6.84 42.20
CA LYS A 229 -14.50 8.21 42.16
C LYS A 229 -14.84 8.72 43.56
N ASP A 230 -15.38 7.85 44.41
CA ASP A 230 -15.70 8.19 45.80
C ASP A 230 -14.45 8.51 46.61
N SER A 231 -13.36 7.75 46.43
CA SER A 231 -12.09 8.04 47.13
C SER A 231 -11.47 9.37 46.71
N ILE A 232 -11.55 9.74 45.43
CA ILE A 232 -11.14 11.06 44.93
C ILE A 232 -12.03 12.17 45.51
N ALA A 233 -13.35 11.99 45.49
CA ALA A 233 -14.28 12.98 46.02
C ALA A 233 -14.02 13.24 47.52
N ASN A 234 -13.81 12.17 48.30
CA ASN A 234 -13.46 12.27 49.71
C ASN A 234 -12.12 13.00 49.95
N LEU A 235 -11.12 12.78 49.09
CA LEU A 235 -9.84 13.49 49.16
C LEU A 235 -10.04 15.01 48.94
N LEU A 236 -10.76 15.38 47.87
CA LEU A 236 -11.04 16.78 47.53
C LEU A 236 -11.85 17.52 48.60
N ILE A 237 -12.83 16.84 49.22
CA ILE A 237 -13.58 17.38 50.36
C ILE A 237 -12.64 17.67 51.54
N LYS A 238 -11.70 16.77 51.82
CA LYS A 238 -10.74 16.93 52.91
C LYS A 238 -9.79 18.11 52.68
N GLU A 239 -9.32 18.29 51.45
CA GLU A 239 -8.50 19.45 51.04
C GLU A 239 -9.28 20.76 51.16
N THR A 240 -10.51 20.81 50.64
CA THR A 240 -11.38 21.99 50.70
C THR A 240 -11.65 22.42 52.14
N ASN A 241 -11.96 21.45 53.03
CA ASN A 241 -12.13 21.71 54.47
C ASN A 241 -10.82 22.16 55.14
N GLY A 242 -9.66 21.75 54.63
CA GLY A 242 -8.36 22.26 55.05
C GLY A 242 -8.19 23.73 54.69
N ILE A 243 -8.49 24.11 53.44
CA ILE A 243 -8.40 25.50 52.96
C ILE A 243 -9.37 26.40 53.73
N LYS A 244 -10.63 25.98 53.89
CA LYS A 244 -11.65 26.74 54.64
C LYS A 244 -11.20 27.04 56.08
N ARG A 245 -10.59 26.07 56.76
CA ARG A 245 -10.07 26.26 58.12
C ARG A 245 -8.92 27.28 58.16
N LYS A 246 -7.99 27.24 57.20
CA LYS A 246 -6.91 28.23 57.10
C LYS A 246 -7.45 29.64 56.89
N LEU A 247 -8.39 29.80 55.96
CA LEU A 247 -8.99 31.11 55.66
C LEU A 247 -9.76 31.68 56.85
N ASN A 248 -10.52 30.85 57.56
CA ASN A 248 -11.22 31.27 58.79
C ASN A 248 -10.25 31.69 59.90
N ALA A 249 -9.11 30.99 60.05
CA ALA A 249 -8.08 31.34 61.02
C ALA A 249 -7.40 32.67 60.67
N GLU A 250 -7.06 32.90 59.41
CA GLU A 250 -6.51 34.17 58.93
C GLU A 250 -7.50 35.33 59.13
N CYS A 251 -8.78 35.14 58.80
CA CYS A 251 -9.80 36.16 58.97
C CYS A 251 -10.07 36.49 60.46
N SER A 252 -9.94 35.51 61.35
CA SER A 252 -10.05 35.72 62.80
C SER A 252 -8.81 36.38 63.42
N ALA A 253 -7.65 36.36 62.74
CA ALA A 253 -6.42 37.02 63.20
C ALA A 253 -6.34 38.50 62.78
N VAL A 254 -7.22 38.94 61.87
CA VAL A 254 -7.26 40.31 61.33
C VAL A 254 -8.32 41.18 62.02
N ASN A 255 -9.25 40.58 62.77
CA ASN A 255 -10.24 41.26 63.64
C ASN A 255 -9.80 41.26 65.10
#